data_AF-A0A4S8I939-F1
#
_entry.id   AF-A0A4S8I939-F1
#
_cell.length_a   1.000
_cell.length_b   1.000
_cell.length_c   1.000
_cell.angle_alpha   90.00
_cell.angle_beta   90.00
_cell.angle_gamma   90.00
#
_symmetry.space_group_name_H-M   'P 1'
#
loop_
_entity.id
_entity.type
_entity.pdbx_description
1 polymer ?
#
loop_
_entity_poly.entity_id
_entity_poly.type
_entity_poly.pdbx_seq_one_letter_code
_entity_poly.pdbx_strand_id
1 'polypeptide(L)'
;MKSSILFLFLFLTALLLRRAPTSVSVTCNPSELSSCAGAILTSAPPTAACCAKLKEQRPCLCEYRKNPNLKGYINSDNSKKVSKSCGVPIPSC
;
A
#
# COMPACT_ATOMS: atom_id res chain seq x y z
N MET A 1 -49.15 1.71 -6.76
CA MET A 1 -48.17 1.63 -7.87
C MET A 1 -47.08 2.69 -7.74
N LYS A 2 -47.39 3.99 -7.83
CA LYS A 2 -46.44 5.13 -7.67
C LYS A 2 -45.54 5.09 -6.42
N SER A 3 -46.11 4.79 -5.25
CA SER A 3 -45.34 4.71 -3.99
C SER A 3 -44.37 3.51 -3.95
N SER A 4 -44.76 2.36 -4.52
CA SER A 4 -43.92 1.16 -4.60
C SER A 4 -42.68 1.36 -5.48
N ILE A 5 -42.81 2.16 -6.54
CA ILE A 5 -41.70 2.50 -7.44
C ILE A 5 -40.68 3.40 -6.73
N LEU A 6 -41.16 4.34 -5.91
CA LEU A 6 -40.30 5.23 -5.12
C LEU A 6 -39.44 4.45 -4.11
N PHE A 7 -40.05 3.49 -3.40
CA PHE A 7 -39.32 2.63 -2.46
C PHE A 7 -38.28 1.76 -3.15
N LEU A 8 -38.60 1.21 -4.33
CA LEU A 8 -37.66 0.40 -5.11
C LEU A 8 -36.44 1.21 -5.56
N PHE A 9 -36.65 2.45 -6.00
CA PHE A 9 -35.59 3.38 -6.38
C PHE A 9 -34.70 3.77 -5.21
N LEU A 10 -35.29 4.07 -4.04
CA LEU A 10 -34.54 4.39 -2.81
C LEU A 10 -33.70 3.20 -2.31
N PHE A 11 -34.22 1.98 -2.44
CA PHE A 11 -33.45 0.78 -2.09
C PHE A 11 -32.30 0.51 -3.07
N LEU A 12 -32.52 0.72 -4.38
CA LEU A 12 -31.48 0.56 -5.40
C LEU A 12 -30.33 1.57 -5.22
N THR A 13 -30.63 2.83 -4.92
CA THR A 13 -29.60 3.85 -4.69
C THR A 13 -28.81 3.59 -3.41
N ALA A 14 -29.46 3.16 -2.33
CA ALA A 14 -28.79 2.79 -1.09
C ALA A 14 -27.81 1.61 -1.25
N LEU A 15 -28.13 0.64 -2.12
CA LEU A 15 -27.25 -0.50 -2.41
C LEU A 15 -25.96 -0.08 -3.14
N LEU A 16 -26.03 0.95 -3.99
CA LEU A 16 -24.90 1.44 -4.79
C LEU A 16 -23.86 2.21 -3.96
N LEU A 17 -24.22 2.77 -2.80
CA LEU A 17 -23.29 3.51 -1.93
C LEU A 17 -22.45 2.63 -0.99
N ARG A 18 -22.65 1.29 -0.97
CA ARG A 18 -22.07 0.42 0.07
C ARG A 18 -20.61 0.01 -0.14
N ARG A 19 -19.84 0.73 -0.95
CA ARG A 19 -18.42 0.42 -1.16
C ARG A 19 -17.54 1.67 -1.11
N ALA A 20 -17.60 2.41 -0.01
CA ALA A 20 -16.48 3.26 0.36
C ALA A 20 -15.32 2.33 0.79
N PRO A 21 -14.15 2.32 0.10
CA PRO A 21 -13.00 1.64 0.63
C PRO A 21 -12.70 2.26 1.99
N THR A 22 -12.77 1.46 3.05
CA THR A 22 -12.24 1.85 4.36
C THR A 22 -10.76 2.09 4.16
N SER A 23 -10.36 3.35 3.97
CA SER A 23 -8.96 3.74 3.99
C SER A 23 -8.47 3.46 5.40
N VAL A 24 -7.82 2.32 5.60
CA VAL A 24 -6.93 2.16 6.74
C VAL A 24 -5.91 3.27 6.59
N SER A 25 -6.01 4.30 7.43
CA SER A 25 -5.07 5.41 7.42
C SER A 25 -3.78 4.89 8.03
N VAL A 26 -2.98 4.22 7.21
CA VAL A 26 -1.59 3.91 7.55
C VAL A 26 -0.85 5.23 7.51
N THR A 27 -0.25 5.62 8.64
CA THR A 27 0.65 6.76 8.65
C THR A 27 1.89 6.41 7.84
N CYS A 28 2.12 7.19 6.78
CA CYS A 28 3.28 7.02 5.92
C CYS A 28 4.54 7.47 6.67
N ASN A 29 5.19 6.52 7.33
CA ASN A 29 6.46 6.72 8.03
C ASN A 29 7.54 5.75 7.50
N PRO A 30 8.57 6.25 6.77
CA PRO A 30 9.65 5.42 6.24
C PRO A 30 10.40 4.62 7.31
N SER A 31 10.44 5.08 8.56
CA SER A 31 11.11 4.39 9.66
C SER A 31 10.46 3.04 10.01
N GLU A 32 9.19 2.82 9.64
CA GLU A 32 8.52 1.52 9.77
C GLU A 32 9.20 0.43 8.90
N LEU A 33 9.96 0.83 7.88
CA LEU A 33 10.72 -0.08 7.01
C LEU A 33 12.15 -0.35 7.51
N SER A 34 12.52 0.12 8.71
CA SER A 34 13.84 -0.09 9.32
C SER A 34 14.23 -1.57 9.41
N SER A 35 13.26 -2.45 9.64
CA SER A 35 13.43 -3.91 9.65
C SER A 35 13.91 -4.48 8.30
N CYS A 36 13.78 -3.73 7.19
CA CYS A 36 14.30 -4.08 5.87
C CYS A 36 15.72 -3.59 5.61
N ALA A 37 16.30 -2.74 6.48
CA ALA A 37 17.60 -2.11 6.23
C ALA A 37 18.71 -3.16 6.03
N GLY A 38 18.75 -4.22 6.84
CA GLY A 38 19.72 -5.30 6.67
C GLY A 38 19.62 -5.96 5.29
N ALA A 39 18.41 -6.32 4.86
CA ALA A 39 18.19 -6.94 3.55
C ALA A 39 18.57 -6.01 2.38
N ILE A 40 18.36 -4.71 2.53
CA ILE A 40 18.65 -3.73 1.48
C ILE A 40 20.15 -3.40 1.41
N LEU A 41 20.81 -3.26 2.56
CA LEU A 41 22.24 -2.91 2.64
C LEU A 41 23.16 -4.08 2.27
N THR A 42 22.82 -5.31 2.68
CA THR A 42 23.69 -6.48 2.49
C THR A 42 23.22 -7.43 1.39
N SER A 43 22.07 -7.15 0.76
CA SER A 43 21.38 -8.08 -0.16
C SER A 43 20.95 -9.40 0.49
N ALA A 44 20.89 -9.46 1.82
CA ALA A 44 20.38 -10.64 2.54
C ALA A 44 18.88 -10.85 2.27
N PRO A 45 18.37 -12.09 2.45
CA PRO A 45 16.94 -12.36 2.40
C PRO A 45 16.14 -11.47 3.39
N PRO A 46 14.96 -10.95 3.02
CA PRO A 46 14.15 -10.15 3.93
C PRO A 46 13.57 -11.01 5.05
N THR A 47 13.48 -10.42 6.24
CA THR A 47 12.82 -11.05 7.40
C THR A 47 11.29 -11.02 7.24
N ALA A 48 10.60 -11.88 7.98
CA ALA A 48 9.14 -11.84 8.04
C ALA A 48 8.61 -10.48 8.52
N ALA A 49 9.29 -9.85 9.49
CA ALA A 49 8.96 -8.52 9.98
C ALA A 49 9.11 -7.45 8.90
N CYS A 50 10.20 -7.48 8.12
CA CYS A 50 10.37 -6.60 6.96
C CYS A 50 9.21 -6.74 5.98
N CYS A 51 8.87 -7.97 5.58
CA CYS A 51 7.78 -8.17 4.62
C CYS A 51 6.41 -7.76 5.18
N ALA A 52 6.16 -7.95 6.48
CA ALA A 52 4.92 -7.50 7.12
C ALA A 52 4.81 -5.97 7.08
N LYS A 53 5.86 -5.26 7.48
CA LYS A 53 5.90 -3.79 7.47
C LYS A 53 5.84 -3.20 6.05
N LEU A 54 6.50 -3.86 5.10
CA LEU A 54 6.43 -3.44 3.70
C LEU A 54 5.02 -3.58 3.10
N LYS A 55 4.29 -4.63 3.47
CA LYS A 55 2.88 -4.81 3.06
C LYS A 55 1.98 -3.78 3.70
N GLU A 56 2.19 -3.48 4.97
CA GLU A 56 1.47 -2.42 5.70
C GLU A 56 1.65 -1.06 5.03
N GLN A 57 2.89 -0.72 4.64
CA GLN A 57 3.24 0.55 4.00
C GLN A 57 2.99 0.61 2.47
N ARG A 58 2.37 -0.43 1.88
CA ARG A 58 2.05 -0.46 0.44
C ARG A 58 1.36 0.81 -0.10
N PRO A 59 0.34 1.41 0.54
CA PRO A 59 -0.30 2.62 0.03
C PRO A 59 0.66 3.83 -0.02
N CYS A 60 1.71 3.84 0.81
CA CYS A 60 2.66 4.94 0.92
C CYS A 60 3.82 4.86 -0.10
N LEU A 61 4.01 3.73 -0.78
CA LEU A 61 5.16 3.52 -1.68
C LEU A 61 5.23 4.52 -2.83
N CYS A 62 4.09 5.00 -3.34
CA CYS A 62 4.07 6.06 -4.35
C CYS A 62 4.64 7.38 -3.80
N GLU A 63 4.23 7.76 -2.60
CA GLU A 63 4.67 8.99 -1.94
C GLU A 63 6.18 8.92 -1.69
N TYR A 64 6.66 7.80 -1.15
CA TYR A 64 8.08 7.62 -0.91
C TYR A 64 8.90 7.64 -2.21
N ARG A 65 8.39 7.05 -3.31
CA ARG A 65 9.10 7.09 -4.60
C ARG A 65 9.18 8.50 -5.19
N LYS A 66 8.19 9.34 -4.93
CA LYS A 66 8.17 10.75 -5.35
C LYS A 66 9.05 11.64 -4.47
N ASN A 67 9.31 11.24 -3.23
CA ASN A 67 10.19 11.97 -2.33
C ASN A 67 11.66 11.88 -2.81
N PRO A 68 12.31 13.00 -3.19
CA PRO A 68 13.68 12.97 -3.72
C PRO A 68 14.70 12.40 -2.74
N ASN A 69 14.47 12.56 -1.43
CA ASN A 69 15.37 12.03 -0.39
C ASN A 69 15.28 10.51 -0.23
N LEU A 70 14.16 9.90 -0.66
CA LEU A 70 13.91 8.45 -0.54
C LEU A 70 14.01 7.73 -1.89
N LYS A 71 13.92 8.47 -2.99
CA LYS A 71 13.90 7.94 -4.36
C LYS A 71 15.11 7.04 -4.66
N GLY A 72 16.31 7.41 -4.20
CA GLY A 72 17.52 6.60 -4.38
C GLY A 72 17.43 5.24 -3.68
N TYR A 73 16.94 5.23 -2.44
CA TYR A 73 16.74 4.01 -1.67
C TYR A 73 15.70 3.09 -2.31
N ILE A 74 14.55 3.64 -2.71
CA ILE A 74 13.44 2.86 -3.31
C ILE A 74 13.81 2.29 -4.66
N ASN A 75 14.53 3.04 -5.49
CA ASN A 75 14.89 2.60 -6.84
C ASN A 75 16.17 1.76 -6.90
N SER A 76 16.84 1.51 -5.76
CA SER A 76 17.99 0.62 -5.69
C SER A 76 17.61 -0.82 -6.06
N ASP A 77 18.55 -1.56 -6.63
CA ASP A 77 18.27 -2.94 -7.05
C ASP A 77 17.99 -3.87 -5.86
N ASN A 78 18.57 -3.61 -4.70
CA ASN A 78 18.29 -4.38 -3.49
C ASN A 78 16.87 -4.11 -2.96
N SER A 79 16.39 -2.86 -2.99
CA SER A 79 14.99 -2.56 -2.66
C SER A 79 14.01 -3.23 -3.61
N LYS A 80 14.32 -3.29 -4.91
CA LYS A 80 13.50 -4.03 -5.90
C LYS A 80 13.49 -5.53 -5.60
N LYS A 81 14.63 -6.13 -5.24
CA LYS A 81 14.72 -7.55 -4.85
C LYS A 81 13.89 -7.84 -3.60
N VAL A 82 14.01 -7.00 -2.55
CA VAL A 82 13.22 -7.13 -1.33
C VAL A 82 11.72 -7.00 -1.61
N SER A 83 11.33 -5.98 -2.38
CA SER A 83 9.96 -5.78 -2.84
C SER A 83 9.39 -7.02 -3.55
N LYS A 84 10.16 -7.59 -4.48
CA LYS A 84 9.79 -8.82 -5.20
C LYS A 84 9.68 -10.02 -4.25
N SER A 85 10.65 -10.21 -3.36
CA SER A 85 10.68 -11.32 -2.40
C SER A 85 9.52 -11.25 -1.40
N CYS A 86 9.10 -10.05 -0.99
CA CYS A 86 7.97 -9.85 -0.08
C CYS A 86 6.60 -9.82 -0.78
N GLY A 87 6.55 -9.87 -2.11
CA GLY A 87 5.31 -9.81 -2.90
C GLY A 87 4.64 -8.43 -2.90
N VAL A 88 5.42 -7.35 -2.77
CA VAL A 88 4.93 -5.97 -2.74
C VAL A 88 5.59 -5.18 -3.88
N PRO A 89 5.11 -5.31 -5.13
CA PRO A 89 5.73 -4.63 -6.27
C PRO A 89 5.71 -3.11 -6.07
N ILE A 90 6.82 -2.44 -6.37
CA ILE A 90 6.91 -0.98 -6.32
C ILE A 90 6.01 -0.39 -7.42
N PRO A 91 5.06 0.49 -7.08
CA PRO A 91 4.11 1.03 -8.04
C PRO A 91 4.76 2.06 -8.98
N SER A 92 4.34 2.05 -10.26
CA SER A 92 4.59 3.15 -11.20
C SER A 92 3.58 4.26 -10.95
N CYS A 93 4.07 5.35 -10.36
CA CYS A 93 3.40 6.62 -10.10
C CYS A 93 4.43 7.72 -10.42
#